data_AF-A0A2U1XKJ2-F1
#
_entry.id   AF-A0A2U1XKJ2-F1
#
_cell.length_a   1.000
_cell.length_b   1.000
_cell.length_c   1.000
_cell.angle_alpha   90.00
_cell.angle_beta   90.00
_cell.angle_gamma   90.00
#
_symmetry.space_group_name_H-M   'P 1'
#
loop_
_entity.id
_entity.type
_entity.pdbx_description
1 polymer ?
#
loop_
_entity_poly.entity_id
_entity_poly.type
_entity_poly.pdbx_seq_one_letter_code
_entity_poly.pdbx_strand_id
1 'polypeptide(L)'
;MRIPDLNSLYDAGSRLLLESTVRVGVTGLRRAGKTVFVTAIVDNLLKSGRLPFMDVVSSGRFQAARLRPQPDPDVPRFDFEGHLAALTGPDPHWPEPTRGIGQMRVSLRYRPDSALKRTVQPMATLNVDLVDYPGEWLLDLPLLRQSFAEWSAQTLELAARPPRDELSASWRGWLATIDPAAPAEEEAARRGAALYTDYLHACRRADTLLSLIQPGRFVEPGDMKDAPLLTFCPLHGNQPNGSRGRGSLWALMEDRYEAYKTNVVRRFFAEHFARLDRQIVLIDVLGALNAGPAGMADMKRALELSLEPFRHGSSGWLDWLFGSKIDRVLFAATKADHIAAHQHAQLRALLDRLVGDARNAIRFEGAQVETMAIAALKCTESVVTEHEGRQLRCVRGVPVGRDRPTVLFPGEIPEDAEAFPPGRDRPYNFLAFRPPDDLGRDPRGLPHIRVDQALQFLLGDYLT
;
A
#
# COMPACT_ATOMS: atom_id res chain seq x y z
N MET A 1 -44.26 4.75 -25.31
CA MET A 1 -43.58 5.28 -24.11
C MET A 1 -44.14 4.50 -22.91
N ARG A 2 -43.46 3.45 -22.45
CA ARG A 2 -43.92 2.66 -21.30
C ARG A 2 -43.56 3.44 -20.03
N ILE A 3 -44.58 3.83 -19.27
CA ILE A 3 -44.43 4.41 -17.93
C ILE A 3 -43.74 3.34 -17.07
N PRO A 4 -42.60 3.64 -16.41
CA PRO A 4 -41.96 2.68 -15.53
C PRO A 4 -42.91 2.35 -14.38
N ASP A 5 -43.03 1.05 -14.10
CA ASP A 5 -43.90 0.50 -13.07
C ASP A 5 -43.54 1.11 -11.70
N LEU A 6 -44.50 1.72 -11.01
CA LEU A 6 -44.29 2.38 -9.71
C LEU A 6 -43.74 1.39 -8.66
N ASN A 7 -44.02 0.10 -8.82
CA ASN A 7 -43.44 -0.97 -8.01
C ASN A 7 -41.92 -1.13 -8.23
N SER A 8 -41.39 -0.86 -9.43
CA SER A 8 -39.95 -0.95 -9.71
C SER A 8 -39.16 0.20 -9.06
N LEU A 9 -39.78 1.38 -8.91
CA LEU A 9 -39.21 2.54 -8.23
C LEU A 9 -39.25 2.36 -6.71
N TYR A 10 -40.32 1.76 -6.17
CA TYR A 10 -40.40 1.37 -4.76
C TYR A 10 -39.43 0.24 -4.41
N ASP A 11 -39.26 -0.76 -5.28
CA ASP A 11 -38.34 -1.89 -5.09
C ASP A 11 -36.87 -1.47 -5.27
N ALA A 12 -36.59 -0.48 -6.13
CA ALA A 12 -35.26 0.15 -6.23
C ALA A 12 -34.96 1.03 -5.01
N GLY A 13 -35.94 1.82 -4.53
CA GLY A 13 -35.83 2.65 -3.33
C GLY A 13 -35.69 1.84 -2.04
N SER A 14 -36.40 0.71 -1.93
CA SER A 14 -36.23 -0.24 -0.83
C SER A 14 -34.89 -0.98 -0.92
N ARG A 15 -34.45 -1.41 -2.11
CA ARG A 15 -33.10 -2.00 -2.31
C ARG A 15 -31.96 -1.04 -1.93
N LEU A 16 -32.11 0.25 -2.19
CA LEU A 16 -31.15 1.29 -1.78
C LEU A 16 -31.11 1.50 -0.26
N LEU A 17 -32.19 1.16 0.47
CA LEU A 17 -32.21 1.12 1.93
C LEU A 17 -31.72 -0.22 2.49
N LEU A 18 -31.64 -1.28 1.67
CA LEU A 18 -31.28 -2.65 2.06
C LEU A 18 -29.80 -3.01 1.85
N GLU A 19 -29.11 -2.27 0.98
CA GLU A 19 -27.71 -2.50 0.62
C GLU A 19 -26.85 -1.27 0.93
N SER A 20 -25.92 -1.39 1.88
CA SER A 20 -24.88 -0.39 2.12
C SER A 20 -23.63 -0.72 1.30
N THR A 21 -22.81 0.29 1.03
CA THR A 21 -21.52 0.10 0.35
C THR A 21 -20.43 0.78 1.17
N VAL A 22 -19.27 0.14 1.24
CA VAL A 22 -18.04 0.70 1.82
C VAL A 22 -16.89 0.46 0.86
N ARG A 23 -16.12 1.52 0.58
CA ARG A 23 -14.93 1.48 -0.27
C ARG A 23 -13.67 1.48 0.59
N VAL A 24 -12.93 0.38 0.52
CA VAL A 24 -11.68 0.17 1.26
C VAL A 24 -10.49 0.29 0.31
N GLY A 25 -9.71 1.34 0.49
CA GLY A 25 -8.42 1.50 -0.17
C GLY A 25 -7.39 0.60 0.48
N VAL A 26 -6.70 -0.20 -0.33
CA VAL A 26 -5.57 -1.03 0.08
C VAL A 26 -4.33 -0.49 -0.61
N THR A 27 -3.42 0.04 0.18
CA THR A 27 -2.13 0.55 -0.30
C THR A 27 -0.99 0.05 0.58
N GLY A 28 0.23 0.36 0.19
CA GLY A 28 1.40 -0.05 0.94
C GLY A 28 2.69 0.19 0.18
N LEU A 29 3.77 0.35 0.94
CA LEU A 29 5.12 0.51 0.39
C LEU A 29 5.59 -0.77 -0.32
N ARG A 30 6.75 -0.71 -0.97
CA ARG A 30 7.32 -1.83 -1.71
C ARG A 30 7.35 -3.10 -0.88
N ARG A 31 6.97 -4.23 -1.52
CA ARG A 31 6.98 -5.58 -0.93
C ARG A 31 6.13 -5.74 0.35
N ALA A 32 5.21 -4.81 0.63
CA ALA A 32 4.31 -4.89 1.79
C ALA A 32 3.29 -6.04 1.73
N GLY A 33 3.06 -6.62 0.55
CA GLY A 33 2.19 -7.80 0.39
C GLY A 33 0.71 -7.49 0.11
N LYS A 34 0.39 -6.37 -0.56
CA LYS A 34 -0.97 -5.97 -0.92
C LYS A 34 -1.76 -7.07 -1.62
N THR A 35 -1.19 -7.65 -2.67
CA THR A 35 -1.84 -8.70 -3.47
C THR A 35 -2.24 -9.89 -2.60
N VAL A 36 -1.32 -10.37 -1.76
CA VAL A 36 -1.60 -11.48 -0.81
C VAL A 36 -2.65 -11.06 0.22
N PHE A 37 -2.61 -9.82 0.72
CA PHE A 37 -3.56 -9.31 1.70
C PHE A 37 -4.99 -9.23 1.16
N VAL A 38 -5.18 -8.67 -0.05
CA VAL A 38 -6.49 -8.61 -0.71
C VAL A 38 -7.02 -10.02 -0.94
N THR A 39 -6.20 -10.92 -1.49
CA THR A 39 -6.56 -12.32 -1.71
C THR A 39 -6.96 -13.01 -0.39
N ALA A 40 -6.18 -12.82 0.67
CA ALA A 40 -6.46 -13.42 1.98
C ALA A 40 -7.76 -12.92 2.60
N ILE A 41 -8.05 -11.61 2.52
CA ILE A 41 -9.30 -11.06 3.01
C ILE A 41 -10.49 -11.63 2.24
N VAL A 42 -10.41 -11.64 0.91
CA VAL A 42 -11.52 -12.10 0.08
C VAL A 42 -11.79 -13.58 0.36
N ASP A 43 -10.77 -14.42 0.40
CA ASP A 43 -10.91 -15.84 0.71
C ASP A 43 -11.51 -16.06 2.11
N ASN A 44 -11.02 -15.32 3.12
CA ASN A 44 -11.54 -15.42 4.48
C ASN A 44 -12.97 -14.89 4.62
N LEU A 45 -13.37 -13.83 3.89
CA LEU A 45 -14.75 -13.34 3.89
C LEU A 45 -15.69 -14.34 3.22
N LEU A 46 -15.28 -14.94 2.09
CA LEU A 46 -16.08 -15.93 1.37
C LEU A 46 -16.30 -17.21 2.19
N LYS A 47 -15.28 -17.68 2.91
CA LYS A 47 -15.36 -18.92 3.71
C LYS A 47 -15.78 -18.70 5.16
N SER A 48 -15.47 -17.55 5.75
CA SER A 48 -15.83 -17.11 7.11
C SER A 48 -15.41 -18.02 8.28
N GLY A 49 -14.56 -19.02 8.06
CA GLY A 49 -14.20 -20.01 9.08
C GLY A 49 -13.04 -19.62 9.99
N ARG A 50 -12.32 -18.52 9.70
CA ARG A 50 -11.18 -18.01 10.48
C ARG A 50 -11.35 -16.54 10.87
N LEU A 51 -12.57 -16.09 11.13
CA LEU A 51 -12.88 -14.70 11.50
C LEU A 51 -13.44 -14.53 12.93
N PRO A 52 -12.86 -15.16 13.98
CA PRO A 52 -13.44 -15.12 15.33
C PRO A 52 -13.45 -13.73 15.97
N PHE A 53 -12.57 -12.80 15.57
CA PHE A 53 -12.57 -11.43 16.08
C PHE A 53 -13.47 -10.46 15.30
N MET A 54 -14.22 -10.95 14.29
CA MET A 54 -15.29 -10.16 13.67
C MET A 54 -16.60 -10.40 14.41
N ASP A 55 -17.17 -9.35 15.00
CA ASP A 55 -18.35 -9.45 15.87
C ASP A 55 -19.55 -10.08 15.15
N VAL A 56 -19.76 -9.73 13.87
CA VAL A 56 -20.84 -10.29 13.07
C VAL A 56 -20.71 -11.81 12.87
N VAL A 57 -19.48 -12.33 12.86
CA VAL A 57 -19.20 -13.77 12.71
C VAL A 57 -19.32 -14.46 14.07
N SER A 58 -18.64 -13.93 15.10
CA SER A 58 -18.64 -14.51 16.44
C SER A 58 -20.02 -14.52 17.10
N SER A 59 -20.88 -13.55 16.79
CA SER A 59 -22.26 -13.51 17.25
C SER A 59 -23.24 -14.34 16.39
N GLY A 60 -22.74 -15.10 15.41
CA GLY A 60 -23.54 -15.92 14.50
C GLY A 60 -24.51 -15.12 13.58
N ARG A 61 -24.26 -13.83 13.38
CA ARG A 61 -25.13 -12.96 12.55
C ARG A 61 -24.77 -13.02 11.07
N PHE A 62 -23.52 -13.30 10.75
CA PHE A 62 -23.03 -13.51 9.39
C PHE A 62 -23.76 -14.69 8.73
N GLN A 63 -24.18 -14.54 7.49
CA GLN A 63 -24.90 -15.59 6.75
C GLN A 63 -24.09 -16.13 5.57
N ALA A 64 -23.62 -15.23 4.72
CA ALA A 64 -22.91 -15.61 3.50
C ALA A 64 -22.14 -14.42 2.93
N ALA A 65 -21.10 -14.71 2.15
CA ALA A 65 -20.48 -13.75 1.26
C ALA A 65 -20.43 -14.28 -0.17
N ARG A 66 -20.40 -13.37 -1.14
CA ARG A 66 -20.23 -13.71 -2.55
C ARG A 66 -19.53 -12.60 -3.31
N LEU A 67 -18.79 -12.97 -4.35
CA LEU A 67 -18.28 -12.01 -5.32
C LEU A 67 -19.44 -11.42 -6.15
N ARG A 68 -19.37 -10.12 -6.43
CA ARG A 68 -20.28 -9.42 -7.33
C ARG A 68 -19.49 -8.61 -8.35
N PRO A 69 -20.09 -8.24 -9.50
CA PRO A 69 -19.50 -7.27 -10.40
C PRO A 69 -19.13 -5.98 -9.66
N GLN A 70 -17.94 -5.46 -9.94
CA GLN A 70 -17.49 -4.16 -9.41
C GLN A 70 -18.28 -3.01 -10.06
N PRO A 71 -18.39 -1.86 -9.38
CA PRO A 71 -19.18 -0.73 -9.87
C PRO A 71 -18.51 0.12 -10.95
N ASP A 72 -17.17 0.15 -11.01
CA ASP A 72 -16.42 1.05 -11.90
C ASP A 72 -15.84 0.24 -13.09
N PRO A 73 -16.38 0.38 -14.32
CA PRO A 73 -16.03 -0.47 -15.47
C PRO A 73 -14.70 -0.08 -16.15
N ASP A 74 -14.20 1.12 -15.86
CA ASP A 74 -12.94 1.69 -16.36
C ASP A 74 -11.72 1.29 -15.51
N VAL A 75 -11.95 0.67 -14.35
CA VAL A 75 -10.90 0.16 -13.46
C VAL A 75 -10.68 -1.33 -13.70
N PRO A 76 -9.44 -1.82 -13.88
CA PRO A 76 -9.17 -3.25 -13.99
C PRO A 76 -9.68 -4.03 -12.77
N ARG A 77 -10.24 -5.23 -13.01
CA ARG A 77 -10.64 -6.14 -11.93
C ARG A 77 -9.41 -6.78 -11.30
N PHE A 78 -9.39 -6.87 -9.97
CA PHE A 78 -8.38 -7.63 -9.25
C PHE A 78 -8.49 -9.14 -9.57
N ASP A 79 -7.39 -9.76 -10.00
CA ASP A 79 -7.32 -11.18 -10.38
C ASP A 79 -7.26 -12.10 -9.14
N PHE A 80 -8.35 -12.13 -8.38
CA PHE A 80 -8.45 -12.94 -7.17
C PHE A 80 -8.25 -14.43 -7.44
N GLU A 81 -8.86 -14.95 -8.51
CA GLU A 81 -8.81 -16.36 -8.85
C GLU A 81 -7.38 -16.80 -9.20
N GLY A 82 -6.67 -16.02 -10.02
CA GLY A 82 -5.27 -16.30 -10.36
C GLY A 82 -4.36 -16.23 -9.14
N HIS A 83 -4.51 -15.19 -8.31
CA HIS A 83 -3.69 -15.05 -7.10
C HIS A 83 -3.97 -16.14 -6.06
N LEU A 84 -5.22 -16.55 -5.89
CA LEU A 84 -5.57 -17.66 -5.00
C LEU A 84 -4.98 -18.98 -5.53
N ALA A 85 -5.09 -19.24 -6.83
CA ALA A 85 -4.53 -20.43 -7.46
C ALA A 85 -3.01 -20.51 -7.31
N ALA A 86 -2.29 -19.38 -7.39
CA ALA A 86 -0.85 -19.33 -7.12
C ALA A 86 -0.50 -19.78 -5.69
N LEU A 87 -1.33 -19.40 -4.71
CA LEU A 87 -1.11 -19.72 -3.29
C LEU A 87 -1.58 -21.12 -2.89
N THR A 88 -2.62 -21.66 -3.52
CA THR A 88 -3.27 -22.92 -3.09
C THR A 88 -3.16 -24.05 -4.12
N GLY A 89 -2.52 -23.79 -5.26
CA GLY A 89 -2.33 -24.73 -6.34
C GLY A 89 -1.35 -25.87 -5.99
N PRO A 90 -1.04 -26.75 -6.97
CA PRO A 90 -0.13 -27.88 -6.75
C PRO A 90 1.34 -27.47 -6.54
N ASP A 91 1.73 -26.26 -6.95
CA ASP A 91 3.05 -25.66 -6.68
C ASP A 91 2.85 -24.27 -6.06
N PRO A 92 2.61 -24.18 -4.73
CA PRO A 92 2.36 -22.91 -4.06
C PRO A 92 3.55 -21.95 -4.15
N HIS A 93 3.27 -20.76 -4.68
CA HIS A 93 4.23 -19.68 -4.83
C HIS A 93 3.56 -18.32 -4.56
N TRP A 94 4.39 -17.32 -4.27
CA TRP A 94 3.90 -15.97 -4.09
C TRP A 94 3.38 -15.41 -5.42
N PRO A 95 2.15 -14.88 -5.48
CA PRO A 95 1.62 -14.29 -6.71
C PRO A 95 2.43 -13.07 -7.12
N GLU A 96 2.46 -12.81 -8.43
CA GLU A 96 3.08 -11.61 -8.97
C GLU A 96 2.43 -10.35 -8.40
N PRO A 97 3.20 -9.28 -8.09
CA PRO A 97 2.64 -8.02 -7.64
C PRO A 97 1.69 -7.43 -8.69
N THR A 98 0.57 -6.88 -8.23
CA THR A 98 -0.38 -6.13 -9.05
C THR A 98 0.30 -4.94 -9.72
N ARG A 99 0.05 -4.76 -11.03
CA ARG A 99 0.52 -3.62 -11.82
C ARG A 99 -0.62 -2.61 -11.93
N GLY A 100 -0.42 -1.43 -11.37
CA GLY A 100 -1.46 -0.39 -11.35
C GLY A 100 -2.59 -0.65 -10.36
N ILE A 101 -3.76 -0.06 -10.64
CA ILE A 101 -4.96 -0.16 -9.80
C ILE A 101 -5.77 -1.41 -10.13
N GLY A 102 -6.30 -2.08 -9.10
CA GLY A 102 -7.23 -3.19 -9.23
C GLY A 102 -8.41 -3.02 -8.29
N GLN A 103 -9.61 -3.38 -8.73
CA GLN A 103 -10.82 -3.29 -7.92
C GLN A 103 -11.58 -4.63 -7.88
N MET A 104 -12.30 -4.88 -6.78
CA MET A 104 -13.28 -5.96 -6.72
C MET A 104 -14.34 -5.71 -5.67
N ARG A 105 -15.47 -6.42 -5.78
CA ARG A 105 -16.59 -6.34 -4.83
C ARG A 105 -16.91 -7.68 -4.19
N VAL A 106 -17.01 -7.65 -2.86
CA VAL A 106 -17.55 -8.76 -2.05
C VAL A 106 -18.81 -8.28 -1.33
N SER A 107 -19.94 -8.95 -1.55
CA SER A 107 -21.17 -8.67 -0.80
C SER A 107 -21.26 -9.58 0.41
N LEU A 108 -21.46 -9.01 1.60
CA LEU A 108 -21.63 -9.71 2.87
C LEU A 108 -23.09 -9.63 3.30
N ARG A 109 -23.77 -10.77 3.43
CA ARG A 109 -25.14 -10.87 3.94
C ARG A 109 -25.12 -11.21 5.42
N TYR A 110 -25.83 -10.43 6.23
CA TYR A 110 -25.81 -10.57 7.68
C TYR A 110 -27.14 -10.16 8.33
N ARG A 111 -27.35 -10.62 9.56
CA ARG A 111 -28.46 -10.19 10.44
C ARG A 111 -28.06 -8.91 11.19
N PRO A 112 -28.85 -7.83 11.13
CA PRO A 112 -28.63 -6.67 12.00
C PRO A 112 -28.69 -7.04 13.48
N ASP A 113 -27.93 -6.34 14.32
CA ASP A 113 -27.87 -6.57 15.77
C ASP A 113 -29.13 -6.05 16.47
N SER A 114 -29.60 -4.85 16.08
CA SER A 114 -30.79 -4.23 16.66
C SER A 114 -32.06 -5.05 16.41
N ALA A 115 -32.74 -5.46 17.47
CA ALA A 115 -34.00 -6.21 17.41
C ALA A 115 -35.09 -5.45 16.63
N LEU A 116 -35.16 -4.12 16.78
CA LEU A 116 -36.10 -3.28 16.04
C LEU A 116 -35.78 -3.28 14.53
N LYS A 117 -34.49 -3.13 14.17
CA LYS A 117 -34.05 -3.25 12.77
C LYS A 117 -34.37 -4.62 12.20
N ARG A 118 -34.21 -5.71 12.97
CA ARG A 118 -34.52 -7.07 12.51
C ARG A 118 -36.00 -7.30 12.21
N THR A 119 -36.90 -6.68 12.95
CA THR A 119 -38.35 -6.81 12.73
C THR A 119 -38.79 -6.20 11.40
N VAL A 120 -38.15 -5.09 11.00
CA VAL A 120 -38.42 -4.42 9.72
C VAL A 120 -37.58 -5.02 8.58
N GLN A 121 -36.34 -5.40 8.90
CA GLN A 121 -35.32 -5.83 7.95
C GLN A 121 -34.54 -7.02 8.54
N PRO A 122 -35.03 -8.25 8.34
CA PRO A 122 -34.41 -9.44 8.92
C PRO A 122 -33.00 -9.73 8.35
N MET A 123 -32.68 -9.19 7.17
CA MET A 123 -31.41 -9.36 6.48
C MET A 123 -30.92 -8.03 5.88
N ALA A 124 -29.63 -7.76 6.02
CA ALA A 124 -28.94 -6.65 5.35
C ALA A 124 -27.78 -7.17 4.50
N THR A 125 -27.37 -6.37 3.51
CA THR A 125 -26.19 -6.65 2.69
C THR A 125 -25.22 -5.47 2.74
N LEU A 126 -23.96 -5.73 3.05
CA LEU A 126 -22.86 -4.78 2.90
C LEU A 126 -22.05 -5.13 1.65
N ASN A 127 -21.98 -4.23 0.68
CA ASN A 127 -21.08 -4.32 -0.45
C ASN A 127 -19.71 -3.73 -0.07
N VAL A 128 -18.68 -4.57 -0.04
CA VAL A 128 -17.30 -4.15 0.23
C VAL A 128 -16.57 -4.03 -1.09
N ASP A 129 -16.27 -2.80 -1.50
CA ASP A 129 -15.43 -2.50 -2.65
C ASP A 129 -13.98 -2.40 -2.19
N LEU A 130 -13.14 -3.35 -2.59
CA LEU A 130 -11.71 -3.35 -2.34
C LEU A 130 -10.99 -2.69 -3.52
N VAL A 131 -10.21 -1.65 -3.26
CA VAL A 131 -9.42 -0.93 -4.27
C VAL A 131 -7.94 -1.05 -3.94
N ASP A 132 -7.23 -1.91 -4.65
CA ASP A 132 -5.77 -2.10 -4.56
C ASP A 132 -5.07 -1.09 -5.46
N TYR A 133 -4.15 -0.30 -4.92
CA TYR A 133 -3.35 0.63 -5.73
C TYR A 133 -1.91 0.80 -5.20
N PRO A 134 -0.94 1.13 -6.07
CA PRO A 134 0.46 1.28 -5.67
C PRO A 134 0.66 2.39 -4.63
N GLY A 135 1.43 2.13 -3.57
CA GLY A 135 1.73 3.14 -2.54
C GLY A 135 2.63 4.25 -3.06
N GLU A 136 3.45 3.95 -4.06
CA GLU A 136 4.28 4.91 -4.79
C GLU A 136 3.44 6.04 -5.40
N TRP A 137 2.16 5.80 -5.66
CA TRP A 137 1.28 6.83 -6.21
C TRP A 137 0.86 7.87 -5.16
N LEU A 138 0.87 7.51 -3.87
CA LEU A 138 0.69 8.46 -2.77
C LEU A 138 1.92 9.34 -2.58
N LEU A 139 3.11 8.82 -2.88
CA LEU A 139 4.34 9.59 -2.83
C LEU A 139 4.33 10.75 -3.83
N ASP A 140 3.53 10.69 -4.90
CA ASP A 140 3.44 11.80 -5.85
C ASP A 140 2.55 12.94 -5.38
N LEU A 141 1.76 12.77 -4.31
CA LEU A 141 0.81 13.82 -3.90
C LEU A 141 1.49 15.13 -3.47
N PRO A 142 2.61 15.11 -2.71
CA PRO A 142 3.38 16.33 -2.42
C PRO A 142 3.81 17.11 -3.68
N LEU A 143 3.99 16.45 -4.83
CA LEU A 143 4.36 17.12 -6.09
C LEU A 143 3.34 18.17 -6.51
N LEU A 144 2.06 18.02 -6.12
CA LEU A 144 1.03 19.03 -6.43
C LEU A 144 1.35 20.42 -5.85
N ARG A 145 2.14 20.49 -4.77
CA ARG A 145 2.58 21.76 -4.15
C ARG A 145 3.98 22.18 -4.52
N GLN A 146 4.80 21.24 -4.98
CA GLN A 146 6.20 21.49 -5.30
C GLN A 146 6.29 22.02 -6.73
N SER A 147 7.00 23.13 -6.89
CA SER A 147 7.48 23.58 -8.20
C SER A 147 8.48 22.58 -8.77
N PHE A 148 8.66 22.59 -10.09
CA PHE A 148 9.67 21.76 -10.74
C PHE A 148 11.09 22.04 -10.20
N ALA A 149 11.37 23.30 -9.83
CA ALA A 149 12.64 23.70 -9.23
C ALA A 149 12.89 23.05 -7.85
N GLU A 150 11.90 23.12 -6.96
CA GLU A 150 11.98 22.54 -5.62
C GLU A 150 12.12 21.02 -5.69
N TRP A 151 11.25 20.38 -6.49
CA TRP A 151 11.31 18.93 -6.70
C TRP A 151 12.67 18.52 -7.29
N SER A 152 13.19 19.27 -8.27
CA SER A 152 14.48 18.96 -8.87
C SER A 152 15.61 19.04 -7.87
N ALA A 153 15.67 20.11 -7.07
CA ALA A 153 16.70 20.29 -6.06
C ALA A 153 16.70 19.16 -5.03
N GLN A 154 15.53 18.82 -4.48
CA GLN A 154 15.38 17.74 -3.50
C GLN A 154 15.76 16.37 -4.07
N THR A 155 15.33 16.09 -5.30
CA THR A 155 15.62 14.81 -5.97
C THR A 155 17.11 14.64 -6.26
N LEU A 156 17.77 15.71 -6.71
CA LEU A 156 19.21 15.71 -6.99
C LEU A 156 20.03 15.56 -5.71
N GLU A 157 19.62 16.22 -4.63
CA GLU A 157 20.25 16.07 -3.32
C GLU A 157 20.12 14.64 -2.80
N LEU A 158 18.92 14.05 -2.90
CA LEU A 158 18.67 12.68 -2.48
C LEU A 158 19.47 11.67 -3.31
N ALA A 159 19.52 11.87 -4.63
CA ALA A 159 20.28 11.03 -5.55
C ALA A 159 21.80 11.10 -5.30
N ALA A 160 22.29 12.17 -4.68
CA ALA A 160 23.70 12.32 -4.37
C ALA A 160 24.16 11.65 -3.06
N ARG A 161 23.24 11.09 -2.27
CA ARG A 161 23.54 10.45 -0.99
C ARG A 161 23.63 8.93 -1.13
N PRO A 162 24.56 8.25 -0.43
CA PRO A 162 24.56 6.79 -0.36
C PRO A 162 23.23 6.23 0.18
N PRO A 163 22.73 5.08 -0.35
CA PRO A 163 23.30 4.27 -1.42
C PRO A 163 22.79 4.65 -2.84
N ARG A 164 22.23 5.85 -3.03
CA ARG A 164 21.63 6.30 -4.31
C ARG A 164 22.64 6.93 -5.26
N ASP A 165 23.77 7.37 -4.75
CA ASP A 165 24.86 7.98 -5.51
C ASP A 165 25.41 7.04 -6.59
N GLU A 166 25.66 5.77 -6.24
CA GLU A 166 26.07 4.74 -7.19
C GLU A 166 24.97 4.45 -8.22
N LEU A 167 23.72 4.32 -7.78
CA LEU A 167 22.58 3.97 -8.63
C LEU A 167 22.21 5.10 -9.62
N SER A 168 22.47 6.35 -9.26
CA SER A 168 22.15 7.54 -10.05
C SER A 168 23.30 8.00 -10.95
N ALA A 169 24.46 7.34 -10.90
CA ALA A 169 25.69 7.79 -11.53
C ALA A 169 25.52 8.08 -13.04
N SER A 170 24.88 7.19 -13.80
CA SER A 170 24.66 7.37 -15.24
C SER A 170 23.80 8.60 -15.56
N TRP A 171 22.73 8.80 -14.79
CA TRP A 171 21.82 9.95 -14.98
C TRP A 171 22.49 11.26 -14.55
N ARG A 172 23.16 11.28 -13.39
CA ARG A 172 23.90 12.46 -12.92
C ARG A 172 25.09 12.81 -13.84
N GLY A 173 25.74 11.81 -14.41
CA GLY A 173 26.79 11.99 -15.41
C GLY A 173 26.27 12.66 -16.68
N TRP A 174 25.10 12.24 -17.17
CA TRP A 174 24.43 12.92 -18.28
C TRP A 174 24.04 14.36 -17.93
N LEU A 175 23.49 14.60 -16.73
CA LEU A 175 23.14 15.94 -16.26
C LEU A 175 24.32 16.91 -16.23
N ALA A 176 25.54 16.42 -16.00
CA ALA A 176 26.75 17.25 -16.05
C ALA A 176 27.13 17.72 -17.48
N THR A 177 26.54 17.10 -18.51
CA THR A 177 26.82 17.39 -19.93
C THR A 177 25.77 18.28 -20.59
N ILE A 178 24.65 18.55 -19.92
CA ILE A 178 23.53 19.31 -20.50
C ILE A 178 23.45 20.72 -19.92
N ASP A 179 23.09 21.69 -20.75
CA ASP A 179 22.72 23.03 -20.30
C ASP A 179 21.18 23.13 -20.26
N PRO A 180 20.55 23.22 -19.07
CA PRO A 180 19.10 23.39 -18.95
C PRO A 180 18.54 24.64 -19.63
N ALA A 181 19.37 25.66 -19.89
CA ALA A 181 18.97 26.89 -20.57
C ALA A 181 19.08 26.81 -22.10
N ALA A 182 19.72 25.77 -22.64
CA ALA A 182 19.81 25.56 -24.08
C ALA A 182 18.42 25.28 -24.70
N PRO A 183 18.25 25.51 -26.02
CA PRO A 183 17.02 25.16 -26.72
C PRO A 183 16.58 23.71 -26.47
N ALA A 184 15.28 23.51 -26.29
CA ALA A 184 14.72 22.20 -26.01
C ALA A 184 14.85 21.27 -27.21
N GLU A 185 15.54 20.14 -27.01
CA GLU A 185 15.63 19.05 -27.97
C GLU A 185 14.88 17.82 -27.43
N GLU A 186 13.99 17.25 -28.26
CA GLU A 186 13.18 16.09 -27.86
C GLU A 186 14.06 14.88 -27.49
N GLU A 187 15.15 14.67 -28.23
CA GLU A 187 16.08 13.58 -27.96
C GLU A 187 16.76 13.71 -26.60
N ALA A 188 17.19 14.93 -26.23
CA ALA A 188 17.74 15.20 -24.91
C ALA A 188 16.72 14.93 -23.80
N ALA A 189 15.46 15.35 -24.00
CA ALA A 189 14.42 15.13 -23.01
C ALA A 189 14.08 13.65 -22.82
N ARG A 190 13.95 12.90 -23.92
CA ARG A 190 13.71 11.44 -23.89
C ARG A 190 14.88 10.70 -23.24
N ARG A 191 16.12 11.06 -23.57
CA ARG A 191 17.32 10.45 -22.98
C ARG A 191 17.42 10.71 -21.48
N GLY A 192 17.19 11.95 -21.05
CA GLY A 192 17.18 12.30 -19.63
C GLY A 192 16.12 11.53 -18.84
N ALA A 193 14.90 11.45 -19.38
CA ALA A 193 13.81 10.69 -18.77
C ALA A 193 14.10 9.19 -18.70
N ALA A 194 14.69 8.59 -19.75
CA ALA A 194 15.07 7.18 -19.76
C ALA A 194 16.12 6.88 -18.68
N LEU A 195 17.20 7.67 -18.62
CA LEU A 195 18.25 7.51 -17.60
C LEU A 195 17.72 7.68 -16.17
N TYR A 196 16.81 8.64 -15.99
CA TYR A 196 16.16 8.85 -14.70
C TYR A 196 15.26 7.67 -14.32
N THR A 197 14.49 7.14 -15.27
CA THR A 197 13.63 5.97 -15.10
C THR A 197 14.45 4.72 -14.75
N ASP A 198 15.60 4.54 -15.39
CA ASP A 198 16.55 3.46 -15.09
C ASP A 198 17.09 3.57 -13.66
N TYR A 199 17.43 4.78 -13.21
CA TYR A 199 17.81 5.04 -11.81
C TYR A 199 16.68 4.68 -10.84
N LEU A 200 15.43 5.06 -11.12
CA LEU A 200 14.28 4.70 -10.28
C LEU A 200 14.04 3.18 -10.24
N HIS A 201 14.19 2.49 -11.38
CA HIS A 201 14.15 1.03 -11.42
C HIS A 201 15.32 0.39 -10.69
N ALA A 202 16.51 0.98 -10.72
CA ALA A 202 17.67 0.51 -9.97
C ALA A 202 17.43 0.65 -8.46
N CYS A 203 16.89 1.79 -8.00
CA CYS A 203 16.47 1.97 -6.61
C CYS A 203 15.44 0.92 -6.18
N ARG A 204 14.47 0.63 -7.05
CA ARG A 204 13.45 -0.41 -6.82
C ARG A 204 14.05 -1.82 -6.68
N ARG A 205 15.09 -2.15 -7.45
CA ARG A 205 15.73 -3.47 -7.43
C ARG A 205 16.74 -3.62 -6.30
N ALA A 206 17.22 -2.52 -5.73
CA ALA A 206 18.24 -2.55 -4.69
C ALA A 206 17.77 -3.27 -3.42
N ASP A 207 18.66 -4.08 -2.84
CA ASP A 207 18.41 -4.82 -1.60
C ASP A 207 18.21 -3.92 -0.36
N THR A 208 18.57 -2.64 -0.48
CA THR A 208 18.37 -1.62 0.56
C THR A 208 16.92 -1.12 0.66
N LEU A 209 15.99 -1.66 -0.14
CA LEU A 209 14.55 -1.36 -0.10
C LEU A 209 14.23 0.14 -0.20
N LEU A 210 14.88 0.82 -1.14
CA LEU A 210 14.62 2.23 -1.41
C LEU A 210 13.17 2.42 -1.90
N SER A 211 12.36 3.00 -1.03
CA SER A 211 10.92 3.22 -1.13
C SER A 211 10.58 4.61 -1.68
N LEU A 212 11.45 5.61 -1.52
CA LEU A 212 11.29 6.94 -2.14
C LEU A 212 11.55 6.86 -3.66
N ILE A 213 10.48 6.64 -4.41
CA ILE A 213 10.48 6.56 -5.88
C ILE A 213 9.47 7.58 -6.41
N GLN A 214 9.95 8.68 -6.98
CA GLN A 214 9.12 9.74 -7.55
C GLN A 214 9.68 10.16 -8.93
N PRO A 215 8.83 10.40 -9.94
CA PRO A 215 7.41 10.19 -9.93
C PRO A 215 7.06 8.69 -10.00
N GLY A 216 6.09 8.24 -9.21
CA GLY A 216 5.76 6.82 -9.07
C GLY A 216 5.36 6.15 -10.39
N ARG A 217 4.74 6.87 -11.32
CA ARG A 217 4.31 6.33 -12.63
C ARG A 217 5.47 6.10 -13.61
N PHE A 218 6.69 6.55 -13.31
CA PHE A 218 7.85 6.22 -14.15
C PHE A 218 8.20 4.73 -14.05
N VAL A 219 8.06 4.15 -12.85
CA VAL A 219 8.35 2.72 -12.61
C VAL A 219 7.11 1.82 -12.69
N GLU A 220 5.93 2.41 -12.67
CA GLU A 220 4.62 1.76 -12.80
C GLU A 220 3.70 2.59 -13.70
N PRO A 221 3.98 2.65 -15.02
CA PRO A 221 3.27 3.54 -15.94
C PRO A 221 1.81 3.15 -16.20
N GLY A 222 1.41 1.91 -15.88
CA GLY A 222 0.08 1.40 -16.24
C GLY A 222 -0.18 1.59 -17.73
N ASP A 223 -1.32 2.20 -18.07
CA ASP A 223 -1.73 2.50 -19.44
C ASP A 223 -1.01 3.72 -20.06
N MET A 224 -0.20 4.45 -19.29
CA MET A 224 0.55 5.64 -19.74
C MET A 224 1.94 5.29 -20.28
N LYS A 225 2.20 4.02 -20.56
CA LYS A 225 3.47 3.59 -21.16
C LYS A 225 3.68 4.38 -22.47
N ASP A 226 4.86 4.98 -22.61
CA ASP A 226 5.26 5.83 -23.74
C ASP A 226 4.52 7.17 -23.89
N ALA A 227 3.73 7.59 -22.90
CA ALA A 227 3.08 8.90 -22.91
C ALA A 227 4.12 10.04 -22.81
N PRO A 228 4.01 11.12 -23.62
CA PRO A 228 4.94 12.27 -23.56
C PRO A 228 4.98 12.98 -22.19
N LEU A 229 3.97 12.78 -21.34
CA LEU A 229 3.97 13.32 -19.98
C LEU A 229 4.95 12.58 -19.04
N LEU A 230 5.49 11.42 -19.44
CA LEU A 230 6.51 10.66 -18.71
C LEU A 230 7.93 10.89 -19.26
N THR A 231 8.12 11.87 -20.15
CA THR A 231 9.43 12.18 -20.73
C THR A 231 10.06 13.44 -20.12
N PHE A 232 10.12 13.48 -18.79
CA PHE A 232 10.84 14.52 -18.04
C PHE A 232 11.79 13.95 -16.99
N CYS A 233 12.73 14.76 -16.50
CA CYS A 233 13.61 14.40 -15.38
C CYS A 233 14.02 15.64 -14.59
N PRO A 234 14.49 15.49 -13.33
CA PRO A 234 15.04 16.60 -12.55
C PRO A 234 16.22 17.25 -13.26
N LEU A 235 16.32 18.58 -13.22
CA LEU A 235 17.44 19.32 -13.82
C LEU A 235 18.19 20.17 -12.78
N HIS A 236 19.48 20.40 -13.01
CA HIS A 236 20.24 21.36 -12.21
C HIS A 236 19.79 22.79 -12.46
N GLY A 237 19.91 23.61 -11.43
CA GLY A 237 19.91 25.06 -11.55
C GLY A 237 18.89 25.72 -10.65
N ASN A 238 19.43 26.36 -9.62
CA ASN A 238 18.76 27.30 -8.76
C ASN A 238 19.26 28.69 -9.18
N GLN A 239 18.44 29.48 -9.88
CA GLN A 239 18.76 30.89 -10.15
C GLN A 239 17.50 31.73 -9.93
N PRO A 240 17.49 32.65 -8.95
CA PRO A 240 16.31 33.46 -8.62
C PRO A 240 15.89 34.44 -9.72
N ASN A 241 16.75 34.76 -10.71
CA ASN A 241 16.55 35.92 -11.59
C ASN A 241 16.99 35.75 -13.07
N GLY A 242 17.25 34.54 -13.56
CA GLY A 242 17.62 34.33 -14.96
C GLY A 242 16.44 33.79 -15.75
N SER A 243 15.84 34.59 -16.64
CA SER A 243 14.80 34.10 -17.55
C SER A 243 15.36 32.95 -18.38
N ARG A 244 15.04 31.71 -18.03
CA ARG A 244 15.28 30.57 -18.90
C ARG A 244 14.35 30.79 -20.09
N GLY A 245 14.93 31.18 -21.23
CA GLY A 245 14.17 31.62 -22.39
C GLY A 245 13.05 30.64 -22.74
N ARG A 246 11.93 31.16 -23.25
CA ARG A 246 10.84 30.32 -23.77
C ARG A 246 11.42 29.31 -24.77
N GLY A 247 11.07 28.04 -24.63
CA GLY A 247 11.59 26.97 -25.47
C GLY A 247 12.93 26.38 -25.03
N SER A 248 13.41 26.67 -23.81
CA SER A 248 14.56 25.98 -23.22
C SER A 248 14.20 24.55 -22.75
N LEU A 249 15.21 23.69 -22.60
CA LEU A 249 15.03 22.34 -22.07
C LEU A 249 14.35 22.36 -20.69
N TRP A 250 14.71 23.33 -19.82
CA TRP A 250 14.03 23.52 -18.55
C TRP A 250 12.53 23.77 -18.71
N ALA A 251 12.14 24.71 -19.57
CA ALA A 251 10.73 25.04 -19.78
C ALA A 251 9.96 23.81 -20.28
N LEU A 252 10.54 23.01 -21.19
CA LEU A 252 9.95 21.76 -21.64
C LEU A 252 9.76 20.74 -20.50
N MET A 253 10.76 20.57 -19.63
CA MET A 253 10.67 19.65 -18.49
C MET A 253 9.64 20.11 -17.46
N GLU A 254 9.60 21.41 -17.17
CA GLU A 254 8.65 22.03 -16.26
C GLU A 254 7.20 21.90 -16.79
N ASP A 255 6.97 22.16 -18.07
CA ASP A 255 5.66 21.97 -18.70
C ASP A 255 5.19 20.51 -18.60
N ARG A 256 6.09 19.53 -18.84
CA ARG A 256 5.79 18.10 -18.70
C ARG A 256 5.52 17.70 -17.25
N TYR A 257 6.27 18.26 -16.30
CA TYR A 257 6.05 18.05 -14.86
C TYR A 257 4.70 18.61 -14.40
N GLU A 258 4.31 19.81 -14.84
CA GLU A 258 3.00 20.39 -14.50
C GLU A 258 1.84 19.64 -15.19
N ALA A 259 2.06 19.16 -16.42
CA ALA A 259 1.11 18.26 -17.09
C ALA A 259 0.97 16.93 -16.33
N TYR A 260 2.05 16.36 -15.82
CA TYR A 260 2.04 15.16 -14.98
C TYR A 260 1.22 15.38 -13.70
N LYS A 261 1.49 16.49 -12.98
CA LYS A 261 0.74 16.87 -11.77
C LYS A 261 -0.75 16.95 -12.05
N THR A 262 -1.14 17.61 -13.13
CA THR A 262 -2.55 17.88 -13.46
C THR A 262 -3.27 16.63 -13.98
N ASN A 263 -2.69 15.94 -14.96
CA ASN A 263 -3.36 14.89 -15.72
C ASN A 263 -3.22 13.50 -15.11
N VAL A 264 -2.20 13.29 -14.26
CA VAL A 264 -1.93 11.99 -13.63
C VAL A 264 -2.22 12.04 -12.14
N VAL A 265 -1.52 12.90 -11.40
CA VAL A 265 -1.61 12.91 -9.93
C VAL A 265 -2.98 13.41 -9.49
N ARG A 266 -3.35 14.63 -9.88
CA ARG A 266 -4.64 15.26 -9.52
C ARG A 266 -5.83 14.40 -9.95
N ARG A 267 -5.81 13.89 -11.18
CA ARG A 267 -6.89 13.04 -11.71
C ARG A 267 -7.07 11.75 -10.92
N PHE A 268 -5.98 11.03 -10.67
CA PHE A 268 -6.01 9.78 -9.90
C PHE A 268 -6.63 9.98 -8.51
N PHE A 269 -6.21 11.05 -7.81
CA PHE A 269 -6.73 11.35 -6.48
C PHE A 269 -8.22 11.71 -6.49
N ALA A 270 -8.66 12.49 -7.48
CA ALA A 270 -10.07 12.88 -7.60
C ALA A 270 -10.99 11.70 -7.95
N GLU A 271 -10.54 10.82 -8.86
CA GLU A 271 -11.38 9.73 -9.38
C GLU A 271 -11.42 8.51 -8.45
N HIS A 272 -10.34 8.22 -7.72
CA HIS A 272 -10.25 7.01 -6.90
C HIS A 272 -10.17 7.31 -5.40
N PHE A 273 -9.19 8.13 -4.99
CA PHE A 273 -8.89 8.33 -3.56
C PHE A 273 -9.99 9.09 -2.82
N ALA A 274 -10.57 10.12 -3.44
CA ALA A 274 -11.65 10.91 -2.87
C ALA A 274 -12.93 10.09 -2.56
N ARG A 275 -13.08 8.91 -3.17
CA ARG A 275 -14.24 8.03 -3.01
C ARG A 275 -14.04 6.95 -1.93
N LEU A 276 -12.89 6.91 -1.27
CA LEU A 276 -12.61 5.92 -0.24
C LEU A 276 -13.31 6.29 1.09
N ASP A 277 -13.86 5.27 1.75
CA ASP A 277 -14.45 5.39 3.09
C ASP A 277 -13.49 4.84 4.16
N ARG A 278 -12.64 3.89 3.78
CA ARG A 278 -11.68 3.22 4.68
C ARG A 278 -10.33 3.13 3.99
N GLN A 279 -9.25 3.19 4.75
CA GLN A 279 -7.90 3.01 4.22
C GLN A 279 -7.09 2.05 5.08
N ILE A 280 -6.37 1.13 4.44
CA ILE A 280 -5.30 0.37 5.06
C ILE A 280 -3.97 0.60 4.35
N VAL A 281 -2.92 0.87 5.12
CA VAL A 281 -1.54 1.08 4.64
C VAL A 281 -0.68 -0.07 5.17
N LEU A 282 -0.27 -0.96 4.26
CA LEU A 282 0.59 -2.11 4.55
C LEU A 282 2.07 -1.70 4.52
N ILE A 283 2.84 -2.14 5.53
CA ILE A 283 4.22 -1.71 5.74
C ILE A 283 5.09 -2.92 6.11
N ASP A 284 6.15 -3.18 5.33
CA ASP A 284 7.12 -4.25 5.59
C ASP A 284 8.27 -3.76 6.50
N VAL A 285 7.97 -3.62 7.79
CA VAL A 285 8.94 -3.15 8.79
C VAL A 285 10.11 -4.14 8.95
N LEU A 286 9.84 -5.45 8.84
CA LEU A 286 10.87 -6.49 8.94
C LEU A 286 11.86 -6.41 7.77
N GLY A 287 11.36 -6.20 6.55
CA GLY A 287 12.19 -5.93 5.40
C GLY A 287 13.08 -4.71 5.60
N ALA A 288 12.51 -3.59 6.09
CA ALA A 288 13.28 -2.37 6.35
C ALA A 288 14.38 -2.58 7.41
N LEU A 289 14.11 -3.37 8.45
CA LEU A 289 15.13 -3.75 9.44
C LEU A 289 16.26 -4.58 8.83
N ASN A 290 15.95 -5.55 7.97
CA ASN A 290 16.96 -6.34 7.23
C ASN A 290 17.82 -5.47 6.30
N ALA A 291 17.23 -4.44 5.70
CA ALA A 291 17.92 -3.52 4.81
C ALA A 291 18.92 -2.59 5.54
N GLY A 292 18.86 -2.53 6.88
CA GLY A 292 19.75 -1.73 7.72
C GLY A 292 19.29 -0.27 7.87
N PRO A 293 20.15 0.59 8.47
CA PRO A 293 19.80 1.98 8.78
C PRO A 293 19.31 2.79 7.58
N ALA A 294 19.93 2.61 6.41
CA ALA A 294 19.55 3.31 5.19
C ALA A 294 18.14 2.94 4.71
N GLY A 295 17.79 1.64 4.74
CA GLY A 295 16.46 1.16 4.35
C GLY A 295 15.37 1.62 5.33
N MET A 296 15.65 1.58 6.64
CA MET A 296 14.76 2.09 7.66
C MET A 296 14.52 3.61 7.51
N ALA A 297 15.58 4.39 7.29
CA ALA A 297 15.47 5.83 7.09
C ALA A 297 14.75 6.21 5.78
N ASP A 298 14.92 5.43 4.72
CA ASP A 298 14.18 5.62 3.46
C ASP A 298 12.69 5.27 3.62
N MET A 299 12.36 4.16 4.29
CA MET A 299 10.98 3.82 4.64
C MET A 299 10.31 4.90 5.49
N LYS A 300 10.99 5.40 6.54
CA LYS A 300 10.47 6.48 7.39
C LYS A 300 10.10 7.72 6.57
N ARG A 301 11.02 8.18 5.71
CA ARG A 301 10.77 9.32 4.83
C ARG A 301 9.64 9.06 3.83
N ALA A 302 9.54 7.84 3.29
CA ALA A 302 8.44 7.47 2.39
C ALA A 302 7.09 7.50 3.09
N LEU A 303 7.03 7.02 4.34
CA LEU A 303 5.84 7.14 5.17
C LEU A 303 5.50 8.61 5.43
N GLU A 304 6.47 9.43 5.84
CA GLU A 304 6.26 10.86 6.09
C GLU A 304 5.69 11.60 4.87
N LEU A 305 6.22 11.34 3.66
CA LEU A 305 5.72 11.95 2.42
C LEU A 305 4.36 11.41 1.99
N SER A 306 4.14 10.10 2.05
CA SER A 306 2.84 9.50 1.70
C SER A 306 1.72 9.93 2.64
N LEU A 307 2.08 10.35 3.87
CA LEU A 307 1.15 10.75 4.91
C LEU A 307 1.02 12.26 5.09
N GLU A 308 1.90 13.05 4.46
CA GLU A 308 1.80 14.52 4.41
C GLU A 308 0.40 15.05 4.06
N PRO A 309 -0.35 14.44 3.10
CA PRO A 309 -1.71 14.87 2.78
C PRO A 309 -2.66 14.86 3.98
N PHE A 310 -2.42 13.96 4.95
CA PHE A 310 -3.23 13.87 6.16
C PHE A 310 -2.69 14.71 7.32
N ARG A 311 -1.48 15.28 7.21
CA ARG A 311 -0.82 16.04 8.29
C ARG A 311 -1.35 17.45 8.45
N HIS A 312 -1.71 18.09 7.34
CA HIS A 312 -2.01 19.52 7.29
C HIS A 312 -3.51 19.78 7.27
N GLY A 313 -4.19 19.23 8.27
CA GLY A 313 -5.63 19.33 8.48
C GLY A 313 -6.32 20.47 7.74
N SER A 314 -7.20 20.11 6.81
CA SER A 314 -8.04 20.93 5.92
C SER A 314 -7.72 22.44 5.82
N SER A 315 -6.47 22.85 5.66
CA SER A 315 -6.14 24.24 5.33
C SER A 315 -6.11 24.36 3.80
N GLY A 316 -7.31 24.30 3.20
CA GLY A 316 -7.73 25.03 2.00
C GLY A 316 -7.33 24.50 0.62
N TRP A 317 -6.16 23.86 0.46
CA TRP A 317 -5.61 23.69 -0.90
C TRP A 317 -5.96 22.35 -1.58
N LEU A 318 -6.29 21.33 -0.80
CA LEU A 318 -6.79 20.03 -1.26
C LEU A 318 -8.28 19.84 -0.97
N ASP A 319 -8.99 20.87 -0.51
CA ASP A 319 -10.43 20.77 -0.20
C ASP A 319 -11.25 20.30 -1.44
N TRP A 320 -10.75 20.59 -2.65
CA TRP A 320 -11.31 20.09 -3.91
C TRP A 320 -11.06 18.58 -4.17
N LEU A 321 -10.06 17.99 -3.51
CA LEU A 321 -9.80 16.54 -3.46
C LEU A 321 -10.45 15.87 -2.23
N PHE A 322 -10.70 16.64 -1.18
CA PHE A 322 -11.27 16.16 0.08
C PHE A 322 -12.81 16.24 0.08
N GLY A 323 -13.43 15.50 -0.84
CA GLY A 323 -14.69 14.82 -0.52
C GLY A 323 -14.48 13.57 0.35
N SER A 324 -13.24 13.30 0.79
CA SER A 324 -12.85 12.01 1.36
C SER A 324 -13.56 11.74 2.68
N LYS A 325 -14.34 10.67 2.70
CA LYS A 325 -15.05 10.15 3.86
C LYS A 325 -14.19 9.19 4.68
N ILE A 326 -12.87 9.24 4.54
CA ILE A 326 -11.98 8.31 5.24
C ILE A 326 -11.98 8.66 6.73
N ASP A 327 -12.87 8.01 7.46
CA ASP A 327 -13.06 8.13 8.90
C ASP A 327 -12.36 7.00 9.67
N ARG A 328 -11.77 6.01 8.97
CA ARG A 328 -10.89 4.98 9.56
C ARG A 328 -9.66 4.70 8.70
N VAL A 329 -8.49 4.79 9.34
CA VAL A 329 -7.19 4.45 8.75
C VAL A 329 -6.47 3.38 9.58
N LEU A 330 -6.05 2.29 8.96
CA LEU A 330 -5.29 1.22 9.59
C LEU A 330 -3.85 1.19 9.04
N PHE A 331 -2.87 1.34 9.92
CA PHE A 331 -1.47 1.07 9.59
C PHE A 331 -1.11 -0.35 10.03
N ALA A 332 -0.63 -1.16 9.09
CA ALA A 332 -0.43 -2.58 9.32
C ALA A 332 1.02 -3.01 9.00
N ALA A 333 1.76 -3.41 10.03
CA ALA A 333 3.05 -4.07 9.88
C ALA A 333 2.80 -5.50 9.39
N THR A 334 3.23 -5.82 8.18
CA THR A 334 2.94 -7.13 7.55
C THR A 334 3.98 -8.19 7.90
N LYS A 335 3.71 -9.44 7.50
CA LYS A 335 4.60 -10.60 7.68
C LYS A 335 4.94 -10.88 9.15
N ALA A 336 4.00 -10.60 10.06
CA ALA A 336 4.19 -10.84 11.48
C ALA A 336 4.49 -12.32 11.80
N ASP A 337 4.10 -13.26 10.94
CA ASP A 337 4.43 -14.67 11.07
C ASP A 337 5.95 -14.94 10.93
N HIS A 338 6.74 -14.04 10.35
CA HIS A 338 8.19 -14.21 10.26
C HIS A 338 8.91 -14.02 11.60
N ILE A 339 8.20 -13.65 12.66
CA ILE A 339 8.72 -13.53 14.03
C ILE A 339 7.86 -14.33 15.01
N ALA A 340 8.42 -14.63 16.18
CA ALA A 340 7.69 -15.36 17.20
C ALA A 340 6.58 -14.49 17.81
N ALA A 341 5.47 -15.11 18.21
CA ALA A 341 4.26 -14.39 18.62
C ALA A 341 4.45 -13.34 19.73
N HIS A 342 5.41 -13.54 20.63
CA HIS A 342 5.72 -12.61 21.70
C HIS A 342 6.28 -11.26 21.21
N GLN A 343 6.91 -11.22 20.03
CA GLN A 343 7.47 -10.00 19.45
C GLN A 343 6.44 -9.18 18.63
N HIS A 344 5.24 -9.71 18.40
CA HIS A 344 4.19 -9.01 17.65
C HIS A 344 3.81 -7.65 18.28
N ALA A 345 3.78 -7.57 19.61
CA ALA A 345 3.48 -6.34 20.32
C ALA A 345 4.57 -5.29 20.10
N GLN A 346 5.85 -5.73 20.08
CA GLN A 346 7.00 -4.88 19.82
C GLN A 346 7.01 -4.38 18.37
N LEU A 347 6.71 -5.25 17.39
CA LEU A 347 6.57 -4.87 15.99
C LEU A 347 5.48 -3.80 15.79
N ARG A 348 4.33 -3.98 16.45
CA ARG A 348 3.25 -2.99 16.46
C ARG A 348 3.71 -1.67 17.07
N ALA A 349 4.38 -1.70 18.23
CA ALA A 349 4.86 -0.51 18.94
C ALA A 349 5.95 0.25 18.17
N LEU A 350 6.80 -0.46 17.42
CA LEU A 350 7.78 0.14 16.51
C LEU A 350 7.07 0.88 15.37
N LEU A 351 6.11 0.22 14.70
CA LEU A 351 5.30 0.88 13.68
C LEU A 351 4.55 2.08 14.24
N ASP A 352 3.98 1.97 15.43
CA ASP A 352 3.21 3.02 16.08
C ASP A 352 4.00 4.32 16.23
N ARG A 353 5.29 4.22 16.57
CA ARG A 353 6.19 5.36 16.68
C ARG A 353 6.60 5.91 15.32
N LEU A 354 6.85 5.04 14.35
CA LEU A 354 7.17 5.45 12.97
C LEU A 354 6.06 6.28 12.33
N VAL A 355 4.79 5.97 12.62
CA VAL A 355 3.62 6.68 12.08
C VAL A 355 3.01 7.69 13.08
N GLY A 356 3.69 7.98 14.19
CA GLY A 356 3.14 8.75 15.31
C GLY A 356 2.60 10.14 14.90
N ASP A 357 3.40 10.90 14.15
CA ASP A 357 3.03 12.23 13.65
C ASP A 357 1.80 12.17 12.73
N ALA A 358 1.81 11.26 11.76
CA ALA A 358 0.71 11.10 10.81
C ALA A 358 -0.58 10.67 11.51
N ARG A 359 -0.48 9.73 12.47
CA ARG A 359 -1.60 9.29 13.28
C ARG A 359 -2.22 10.43 14.07
N ASN A 360 -1.40 11.27 14.70
CA ASN A 360 -1.88 12.40 15.50
C ASN A 360 -2.64 13.39 14.62
N ALA A 361 -2.13 13.67 13.41
CA ALA A 361 -2.80 14.57 12.49
C ALA A 361 -4.11 14.00 11.92
N ILE A 362 -4.13 12.72 11.49
CA ILE A 362 -5.37 12.07 11.02
C ILE A 362 -6.43 12.05 12.13
N ARG A 363 -6.04 11.80 13.39
CA ARG A 363 -6.95 11.83 14.54
C ARG A 363 -7.47 13.23 14.84
N PHE A 364 -6.65 14.27 14.63
CA PHE A 364 -7.06 15.65 14.79
C PHE A 364 -8.21 16.02 13.83
N GLU A 365 -8.20 15.45 12.62
CA GLU A 365 -9.27 15.59 11.62
C GLU A 365 -10.53 14.74 11.91
N GLY A 366 -10.56 14.01 13.03
CA GLY A 366 -11.73 13.24 13.47
C GLY A 366 -11.80 11.79 12.96
N ALA A 367 -10.81 11.32 12.19
CA ALA A 367 -10.74 9.94 11.77
C ALA A 367 -10.14 9.03 12.86
N GLN A 368 -10.67 7.82 13.00
CA GLN A 368 -10.10 6.80 13.88
C GLN A 368 -8.87 6.17 13.23
N VAL A 369 -7.81 5.99 14.00
CA VAL A 369 -6.56 5.41 13.50
C VAL A 369 -6.08 4.33 14.43
N GLU A 370 -5.73 3.18 13.85
CA GLU A 370 -5.21 2.02 14.56
C GLU A 370 -3.91 1.51 13.93
N THR A 371 -3.07 0.88 14.75
CA THR A 371 -1.82 0.24 14.33
C THR A 371 -1.86 -1.25 14.69
N MET A 372 -1.57 -2.12 13.72
CA MET A 372 -1.59 -3.58 13.92
C MET A 372 -0.34 -4.24 13.35
N ALA A 373 0.07 -5.36 13.95
CA ALA A 373 0.97 -6.31 13.32
C ALA A 373 0.13 -7.46 12.75
N ILE A 374 0.18 -7.72 11.45
CA ILE A 374 -0.64 -8.73 10.78
C ILE A 374 0.20 -9.67 9.93
N ALA A 375 -0.37 -10.84 9.62
CA ALA A 375 0.12 -11.68 8.53
C ALA A 375 -1.08 -12.07 7.68
N ALA A 376 -1.11 -11.60 6.43
CA ALA A 376 -2.17 -11.93 5.47
C ALA A 376 -2.26 -13.45 5.24
N LEU A 377 -1.09 -14.09 5.14
CA LEU A 377 -0.94 -15.53 5.02
C LEU A 377 0.10 -15.98 6.04
N LYS A 378 -0.29 -16.86 6.95
CA LYS A 378 0.60 -17.44 7.96
C LYS A 378 1.36 -18.62 7.34
N CYS A 379 2.66 -18.45 7.14
CA CYS A 379 3.54 -19.44 6.51
C CYS A 379 4.45 -20.17 7.52
N THR A 380 4.38 -19.79 8.79
CA THR A 380 5.26 -20.29 9.84
C THR A 380 4.48 -20.73 11.08
N GLU A 381 5.17 -21.47 11.95
CA GLU A 381 4.73 -21.80 13.29
C GLU A 381 5.70 -21.28 14.34
N SER A 382 5.18 -20.81 15.48
CA SER A 382 6.02 -20.50 16.64
C SER A 382 6.42 -21.80 17.34
N VAL A 383 7.71 -22.00 17.52
CA VAL A 383 8.28 -23.16 18.22
C VAL A 383 9.20 -22.70 19.34
N VAL A 384 9.38 -23.51 20.37
CA VAL A 384 10.36 -23.26 21.43
C VAL A 384 11.48 -24.27 21.29
N THR A 385 12.73 -23.81 21.34
CA THR A 385 13.92 -24.66 21.28
C THR A 385 14.88 -24.30 22.40
N GLU A 386 15.67 -25.27 22.85
CA GLU A 386 16.73 -25.03 23.82
C GLU A 386 18.06 -24.80 23.11
N HIS A 387 18.73 -23.71 23.43
CA HIS A 387 20.05 -23.39 22.92
C HIS A 387 20.91 -22.85 24.06
N GLU A 388 22.04 -23.48 24.33
CA GLU A 388 22.96 -23.09 25.43
C GLU A 388 22.25 -22.95 26.79
N GLY A 389 21.31 -23.87 27.10
CA GLY A 389 20.53 -23.85 28.33
C GLY A 389 19.45 -22.76 28.41
N ARG A 390 19.23 -22.00 27.34
CA ARG A 390 18.18 -20.97 27.24
C ARG A 390 17.05 -21.44 26.33
N GLN A 391 15.81 -21.20 26.75
CA GLN A 391 14.63 -21.45 25.94
C GLN A 391 14.44 -20.28 24.97
N LEU A 392 14.66 -20.52 23.67
CA LEU A 392 14.48 -19.56 22.60
C LEU A 392 13.14 -19.79 21.90
N ARG A 393 12.38 -18.71 21.70
CA ARG A 393 11.14 -18.73 20.92
C ARG A 393 11.49 -18.42 19.47
N CYS A 394 11.37 -19.43 18.61
CA CYS A 394 11.74 -19.39 17.21
C CYS A 394 10.50 -19.46 16.30
N VAL A 395 10.72 -19.24 15.02
CA VAL A 395 9.76 -19.55 13.96
C VAL A 395 10.24 -20.73 13.13
N ARG A 396 9.30 -21.58 12.70
CA ARG A 396 9.56 -22.72 11.82
C ARG A 396 8.73 -22.57 10.55
N GLY A 397 9.39 -22.67 9.40
CA GLY A 397 8.75 -22.67 8.08
C GLY A 397 9.76 -23.08 7.01
N VAL A 398 9.37 -23.10 5.74
CA VAL A 398 10.28 -23.39 4.62
C VAL A 398 10.77 -22.06 4.03
N PRO A 399 12.05 -21.66 4.20
CA PRO A 399 12.55 -20.41 3.64
C PRO A 399 12.52 -20.43 2.10
N VAL A 400 12.32 -19.27 1.48
CA VAL A 400 12.45 -19.11 0.03
C VAL A 400 13.87 -19.52 -0.41
N GLY A 401 13.96 -20.30 -1.49
CA GLY A 401 15.22 -20.86 -1.97
C GLY A 401 15.71 -22.11 -1.22
N ARG A 402 14.88 -22.67 -0.33
CA ARG A 402 15.15 -23.95 0.35
C ARG A 402 13.96 -24.90 0.20
N ASP A 403 14.26 -26.19 0.36
CA ASP A 403 13.26 -27.27 0.25
C ASP A 403 12.92 -27.91 1.59
N ARG A 404 13.57 -27.47 2.69
CA ARG A 404 13.39 -28.06 4.02
C ARG A 404 12.93 -27.01 5.04
N PRO A 405 12.04 -27.40 5.98
CA PRO A 405 11.71 -26.58 7.12
C PRO A 405 12.97 -26.18 7.90
N THR A 406 13.09 -24.90 8.24
CA THR A 406 14.16 -24.34 9.05
C THR A 406 13.56 -23.73 10.30
N VAL A 407 14.17 -23.99 11.46
CA VAL A 407 13.89 -23.26 12.71
C VAL A 407 14.83 -22.06 12.77
N LEU A 408 14.27 -20.86 12.91
CA LEU A 408 15.01 -19.61 12.91
C LEU A 408 14.70 -18.82 14.18
N PHE A 409 15.74 -18.38 14.86
CA PHE A 409 15.67 -17.26 15.80
C PHE A 409 16.12 -15.99 15.05
N PRO A 410 15.19 -15.10 14.63
CA PRO A 410 15.54 -13.96 13.79
C PRO A 410 16.16 -12.79 14.57
N GLY A 411 16.35 -12.93 15.89
CA GLY A 411 16.66 -11.84 16.80
C GLY A 411 15.40 -11.22 17.41
N GLU A 412 15.59 -10.11 18.12
CA GLU A 412 14.50 -9.33 18.74
C GLU A 412 14.19 -8.09 17.91
N ILE A 413 12.92 -7.74 17.78
CA ILE A 413 12.51 -6.45 17.19
C ILE A 413 13.09 -5.32 18.06
N PRO A 414 13.78 -4.33 17.45
CA PRO A 414 14.39 -3.27 18.23
C PRO A 414 13.36 -2.43 18.98
N GLU A 415 13.84 -1.83 20.05
CA GLU A 415 13.11 -0.82 20.78
C GLU A 415 12.98 0.48 20.01
N ASP A 416 13.75 0.80 18.98
CA ASP A 416 13.55 2.02 18.16
C ASP A 416 14.00 1.79 16.72
N ALA A 417 13.48 2.59 15.78
CA ALA A 417 13.90 2.58 14.39
C ALA A 417 15.36 3.00 14.21
N GLU A 418 15.94 3.69 15.19
CA GLU A 418 17.36 4.09 15.19
C GLU A 418 18.26 3.11 15.96
N ALA A 419 17.69 2.10 16.62
CA ALA A 419 18.41 1.17 17.47
C ALA A 419 19.15 0.08 16.67
N PHE A 420 20.09 0.49 15.82
CA PHE A 420 21.02 -0.40 15.14
C PHE A 420 22.35 -0.49 15.92
N PRO A 421 22.88 -1.70 16.21
CA PRO A 421 24.16 -1.85 16.88
C PRO A 421 25.30 -1.18 16.08
N PRO A 422 26.17 -0.38 16.73
CA PRO A 422 27.30 0.25 16.05
C PRO A 422 28.19 -0.77 15.35
N GLY A 423 28.60 -0.48 14.10
CA GLY A 423 29.49 -1.35 13.32
C GLY A 423 28.85 -2.60 12.71
N ARG A 424 27.52 -2.77 12.79
CA ARG A 424 26.79 -3.81 12.06
C ARG A 424 25.81 -3.18 11.08
N ASP A 425 26.13 -3.20 9.79
CA ASP A 425 25.30 -2.59 8.75
C ASP A 425 23.95 -3.31 8.55
N ARG A 426 23.92 -4.64 8.77
CA ARG A 426 22.72 -5.49 8.69
C ARG A 426 22.64 -6.45 9.87
N PRO A 427 22.20 -5.99 11.05
CA PRO A 427 22.18 -6.79 12.27
C PRO A 427 21.00 -7.79 12.33
N TYR A 428 20.00 -7.62 11.46
CA TYR A 428 18.79 -8.44 11.40
C TYR A 428 18.80 -9.38 10.19
N ASN A 429 18.16 -10.54 10.35
CA ASN A 429 18.01 -11.52 9.28
C ASN A 429 16.64 -12.23 9.37
N PHE A 430 15.57 -11.48 9.15
CA PHE A 430 14.22 -12.02 9.01
C PHE A 430 14.10 -12.71 7.64
N LEU A 431 14.09 -14.04 7.62
CA LEU A 431 13.95 -14.81 6.36
C LEU A 431 12.53 -14.67 5.78
N ALA A 432 12.44 -14.74 4.46
CA ALA A 432 11.17 -14.94 3.77
C ALA A 432 10.84 -16.44 3.70
N PHE A 433 9.57 -16.78 3.91
CA PHE A 433 9.08 -18.17 3.85
C PHE A 433 8.19 -18.40 2.63
N ARG A 434 8.14 -19.65 2.16
CA ARG A 434 7.24 -20.09 1.08
C ARG A 434 5.82 -20.32 1.64
N PRO A 435 4.77 -20.13 0.83
CA PRO A 435 3.43 -20.60 1.19
C PRO A 435 3.45 -22.11 1.48
N PRO A 436 2.74 -22.60 2.52
CA PRO A 436 2.63 -24.04 2.78
C PRO A 436 1.93 -24.82 1.66
N ASP A 437 2.37 -26.07 1.45
CA ASP A 437 1.85 -26.94 0.37
C ASP A 437 0.38 -27.35 0.55
N ASP A 438 -0.16 -27.26 1.76
CA ASP A 438 -1.49 -27.75 2.14
C ASP A 438 -2.55 -26.64 2.32
N LEU A 439 -2.23 -25.39 1.97
CA LEU A 439 -3.12 -24.23 2.14
C LEU A 439 -4.52 -24.43 1.53
N GLY A 440 -4.60 -25.06 0.37
CA GLY A 440 -5.86 -25.28 -0.35
C GLY A 440 -6.81 -26.31 0.28
N ARG A 441 -6.35 -27.07 1.30
CA ARG A 441 -7.13 -28.16 1.90
C ARG A 441 -8.07 -27.70 3.01
N ASP A 442 -7.86 -26.53 3.60
CA ASP A 442 -8.68 -26.04 4.70
C ASP A 442 -9.90 -25.23 4.20
N PRO A 443 -11.14 -25.70 4.44
CA PRO A 443 -12.33 -25.01 3.98
C PRO A 443 -12.63 -23.72 4.75
N ARG A 444 -11.94 -23.46 5.87
CA ARG A 444 -12.21 -22.30 6.75
C ARG A 444 -11.64 -20.99 6.24
N GLY A 445 -10.77 -21.03 5.24
CA GLY A 445 -10.06 -19.88 4.68
C GLY A 445 -8.56 -19.95 4.90
N LEU A 446 -7.83 -19.07 4.20
CA LEU A 446 -6.39 -18.95 4.33
C LEU A 446 -5.99 -18.63 5.78
N PRO A 447 -5.00 -19.34 6.37
CA PRO A 447 -4.52 -19.08 7.71
C PRO A 447 -3.86 -17.70 7.78
N HIS A 448 -4.16 -16.94 8.81
CA HIS A 448 -3.68 -15.56 8.95
C HIS A 448 -3.39 -15.21 10.42
N ILE A 449 -2.84 -14.01 10.64
CA ILE A 449 -2.69 -13.41 11.96
C ILE A 449 -3.38 -12.05 11.95
N ARG A 450 -4.45 -11.92 12.74
CA ARG A 450 -5.19 -10.66 13.00
C ARG A 450 -5.80 -9.98 11.78
N VAL A 451 -5.97 -10.68 10.65
CA VAL A 451 -6.73 -10.13 9.50
C VAL A 451 -8.20 -9.93 9.87
N ASP A 452 -8.75 -10.76 10.73
CA ASP A 452 -10.09 -10.62 11.29
C ASP A 452 -10.25 -9.39 12.19
N GLN A 453 -9.25 -9.06 13.00
CA GLN A 453 -9.21 -7.81 13.76
C GLN A 453 -9.12 -6.58 12.85
N ALA A 454 -8.32 -6.66 11.77
CA ALA A 454 -8.26 -5.62 10.76
C ALA A 454 -9.62 -5.42 10.07
N LEU A 455 -10.30 -6.50 9.71
CA LEU A 455 -11.64 -6.45 9.13
C LEU A 455 -12.67 -5.90 10.11
N GLN A 456 -12.59 -6.25 11.38
CA GLN A 456 -13.46 -5.69 12.43
C GLN A 456 -13.26 -4.18 12.55
N PHE A 457 -12.02 -3.70 12.56
CA PHE A 457 -11.74 -2.26 12.59
C PHE A 457 -12.28 -1.56 11.34
N LEU A 458 -12.07 -2.12 10.15
CA LEU A 458 -12.44 -1.48 8.89
C LEU A 458 -13.94 -1.56 8.56
N LEU A 459 -14.63 -2.62 8.98
CA LEU A 459 -15.99 -2.96 8.52
C LEU A 459 -17.00 -3.15 9.64
N GLY A 460 -16.57 -3.35 10.89
CA GLY A 460 -17.42 -3.83 11.98
C GLY A 460 -18.62 -2.91 12.28
N ASP A 461 -18.43 -1.60 12.15
CA ASP A 461 -19.48 -0.60 12.36
C ASP A 461 -20.54 -0.57 11.24
N TYR A 462 -20.19 -0.97 10.01
CA TYR A 462 -21.18 -1.21 8.95
C TYR A 462 -21.98 -2.50 9.16
N LEU A 463 -21.51 -3.41 10.02
CA LEU A 463 -22.06 -4.74 10.25
C LEU A 463 -22.85 -4.84 11.57
N THR A 464 -23.32 -3.71 12.10
CA THR A 464 -24.21 -3.61 13.28
C THR A 464 -25.68 -3.77 12.96
#